data_AF-A0A8C4W169-F1
#
_entry.id   AF-A0A8C4W169-F1
#
_cell.length_a   1.000
_cell.length_b   1.000
_cell.length_c   1.000
_cell.angle_alpha   90.00
_cell.angle_beta   90.00
_cell.angle_gamma   90.00
#
_symmetry.space_group_name_H-M   'P 1'
#
loop_
_entity.id
_entity.type
_entity.pdbx_description
1 polymer ?
#
loop_
_entity_poly.entity_id
_entity_poly.type
_entity_poly.pdbx_seq_one_letter_code
_entity_poly.pdbx_strand_id
1 'polypeptide(L)'
;GRIVQCLWCMWLPSATYSDLSNCTVLMAEALSCPWPSPALDSFFLQIHMEYFTNCTMPASPQPGQPPLGPVLAMAAMPACLTPLLVALTLRKAREAEPKPDRPLPAAPSVLNRQRVSSHAVLGTNGKGRESV
;
A
#
# COMPACT_ATOMS: atom_id res chain seq x y z
N GLY A 1 -7.28 39.98 9.02
CA GLY A 1 -6.68 39.54 7.76
C GLY A 1 -6.42 38.04 7.75
N ARG A 2 -5.30 37.57 8.30
CA ARG A 2 -4.82 36.17 8.11
C ARG A 2 -5.45 35.11 9.02
N ILE A 3 -5.94 35.49 10.20
CA ILE A 3 -6.49 34.53 11.20
C ILE A 3 -7.80 33.90 10.72
N VAL A 4 -8.64 34.69 10.03
CA VAL A 4 -9.94 34.24 9.52
C VAL A 4 -9.75 33.18 8.44
N GLN A 5 -8.81 33.38 7.51
CA GLN A 5 -8.53 32.44 6.41
C GLN A 5 -8.11 31.04 6.91
N CYS A 6 -7.28 30.97 7.96
CA CYS A 6 -6.86 29.68 8.51
C CYS A 6 -8.01 28.90 9.17
N LEU A 7 -9.02 29.59 9.71
CA LEU A 7 -10.17 28.97 10.36
C LEU A 7 -11.04 28.22 9.33
N TRP A 8 -11.25 28.81 8.15
CA TRP A 8 -12.00 28.22 7.05
C TRP A 8 -11.28 27.04 6.38
N CYS A 9 -9.95 26.95 6.50
CA CYS A 9 -9.19 25.82 5.95
C CYS A 9 -8.92 24.70 6.97
N MET A 10 -9.34 24.89 8.23
CA MET A 10 -9.31 23.86 9.26
C MET A 10 -10.63 23.07 9.25
N TRP A 11 -10.74 22.00 10.04
CA TRP A 11 -11.96 21.19 10.15
C TRP A 11 -13.18 21.94 10.75
N LEU A 12 -13.00 23.18 11.24
CA LEU A 12 -14.06 23.95 11.91
C LEU A 12 -15.30 24.25 11.04
N PRO A 13 -15.16 24.64 9.77
CA PRO A 13 -16.31 24.74 8.86
C PRO A 13 -17.08 23.45 8.62
N SER A 14 -16.56 22.25 8.96
CA SER A 14 -17.32 21.02 8.73
C SER A 14 -18.64 21.00 9.52
N ALA A 15 -18.67 21.55 10.74
CA ALA A 15 -19.88 21.64 11.54
C ALA A 15 -20.89 22.64 10.95
N THR A 16 -20.44 23.86 10.65
CA THR A 16 -21.33 24.90 10.09
C THR A 16 -21.83 24.54 8.69
N TYR A 17 -21.03 23.84 7.88
CA TYR A 17 -21.41 23.34 6.57
C TYR A 17 -22.39 22.15 6.67
N SER A 18 -22.27 21.34 7.71
CA SER A 18 -23.25 20.29 8.04
C SER A 18 -24.61 20.90 8.42
N ASP A 19 -24.61 21.94 9.25
CA ASP A 19 -25.86 22.63 9.62
C ASP A 19 -26.51 23.29 8.40
N LEU A 20 -25.72 23.94 7.55
CA LEU A 20 -26.19 24.52 6.30
C LEU A 20 -26.81 23.47 5.38
N SER A 21 -26.12 22.35 5.17
CA SER A 21 -26.62 21.29 4.30
C SER A 21 -27.90 20.66 4.87
N ASN A 22 -27.99 20.45 6.18
CA ASN A 22 -29.21 20.00 6.84
C ASN A 22 -30.38 20.97 6.63
N CYS A 23 -30.14 22.28 6.78
CA CYS A 23 -31.15 23.31 6.48
C CYS A 23 -31.65 23.22 5.03
N THR A 24 -30.76 22.98 4.05
CA THR A 24 -31.17 22.84 2.64
C THR A 24 -31.99 21.57 2.39
N VAL A 25 -31.72 20.49 3.12
CA VAL A 25 -32.52 19.26 3.07
C VAL A 25 -33.93 19.53 3.61
N LEU A 26 -34.05 20.15 4.79
CA LEU A 26 -35.34 20.50 5.39
C LEU A 26 -36.17 21.43 4.49
N MET A 27 -35.52 22.38 3.83
CA MET A 27 -36.17 23.28 2.88
C MET A 27 -36.66 22.54 1.63
N ALA A 28 -35.87 21.60 1.11
CA ALA A 28 -36.29 20.77 -0.03
C ALA A 28 -37.48 19.88 0.35
N GLU A 29 -37.47 19.28 1.54
CA GLU A 29 -38.60 18.50 2.07
C GLU A 29 -39.86 19.37 2.21
N ALA A 30 -39.74 20.56 2.81
CA ALA A 30 -40.86 21.49 2.97
C ALA A 30 -41.48 21.94 1.64
N LEU A 31 -40.64 22.10 0.60
CA LEU A 31 -41.06 22.46 -0.75
C LEU A 31 -41.42 21.23 -1.61
N SER A 32 -41.35 20.01 -1.07
CA SER A 32 -41.52 18.74 -1.82
C SER A 32 -40.64 18.67 -3.07
N CYS A 33 -39.44 19.23 -2.99
CA CYS A 33 -38.46 19.29 -4.06
C CYS A 33 -37.38 18.21 -3.88
N PRO A 34 -36.81 17.70 -4.98
CA PRO A 34 -35.68 16.78 -4.90
C PRO A 34 -34.42 17.51 -4.37
N TRP A 35 -33.71 16.84 -3.47
CA TRP A 35 -32.40 17.27 -2.99
C TRP A 35 -31.34 16.23 -3.42
N PRO A 36 -30.20 16.65 -3.99
CA PRO A 36 -29.84 18.01 -4.41
C PRO A 36 -30.49 18.44 -5.73
N SER A 37 -30.31 19.71 -6.12
CA SER A 37 -30.79 20.29 -7.37
C SER A 37 -29.72 21.19 -8.01
N PRO A 38 -29.78 21.51 -9.32
CA PRO A 38 -28.78 22.37 -9.98
C PRO A 38 -28.64 23.77 -9.36
N ALA A 39 -29.73 24.28 -8.77
CA ALA A 39 -29.71 25.54 -8.03
C ALA A 39 -28.91 25.42 -6.72
N LEU A 40 -29.06 24.29 -6.00
CA LEU A 40 -28.28 23.99 -4.80
C LEU A 40 -26.80 23.77 -5.14
N ASP A 41 -26.49 23.11 -6.25
CA ASP A 41 -25.10 22.92 -6.69
C ASP A 41 -24.41 24.26 -6.93
N SER A 42 -25.10 25.19 -7.60
CA SER A 42 -24.60 26.55 -7.85
C SER A 42 -24.39 27.34 -6.55
N PHE A 43 -25.32 27.20 -5.60
CA PHE A 43 -25.24 27.80 -4.27
C PHE A 43 -24.02 27.30 -3.48
N PHE A 44 -23.83 25.98 -3.39
CA PHE A 44 -22.67 25.42 -2.69
C PHE A 44 -21.36 25.73 -3.39
N LEU A 45 -21.34 25.76 -4.72
CA LEU A 45 -20.16 26.16 -5.48
C LEU A 45 -19.77 27.62 -5.20
N GLN A 46 -20.73 28.53 -5.10
CA GLN A 46 -20.46 29.93 -4.76
C GLN A 46 -19.85 30.06 -3.35
N ILE A 47 -20.35 29.29 -2.38
CA ILE A 47 -19.77 29.24 -1.03
C ILE A 47 -18.32 28.72 -1.08
N HIS A 48 -18.06 27.68 -1.88
CA HIS A 48 -16.69 27.18 -2.07
C HIS A 48 -15.75 28.24 -2.64
N MET A 49 -16.23 29.00 -3.63
CA MET A 49 -15.42 30.05 -4.26
C MET A 49 -15.18 31.23 -3.30
N GLU A 50 -16.17 31.62 -2.49
CA GLU A 50 -16.03 32.75 -1.58
C GLU A 50 -15.16 32.42 -0.36
N TYR A 51 -15.40 31.26 0.27
CA TYR A 51 -14.78 30.95 1.57
C TYR A 51 -13.53 30.06 1.47
N PHE A 52 -13.39 29.27 0.40
CA PHE A 52 -12.35 28.24 0.29
C PHE A 52 -11.35 28.45 -0.86
N THR A 53 -11.44 29.53 -1.63
CA THR A 53 -10.53 29.81 -2.77
C THR A 53 -9.04 29.82 -2.41
N ASN A 54 -8.72 30.27 -1.20
CA ASN A 54 -7.33 30.34 -0.71
C ASN A 54 -6.98 29.19 0.24
N CYS A 55 -7.85 28.20 0.37
CA CYS A 55 -7.48 26.93 0.97
C CYS A 55 -6.73 26.14 -0.09
N THR A 56 -5.44 26.44 -0.27
CA THR A 56 -4.53 25.46 -0.85
C THR A 56 -4.58 24.29 0.11
N MET A 57 -5.37 23.26 -0.19
CA MET A 57 -5.12 21.96 0.39
C MET A 57 -3.69 21.66 -0.07
N PRO A 58 -2.64 21.74 0.77
CA PRO A 58 -1.41 21.06 0.39
C PRO A 58 -1.93 19.66 0.10
N ALA A 59 -1.79 19.19 -1.15
CA ALA A 59 -2.27 17.87 -1.54
C ALA A 59 -1.85 16.96 -0.40
N SER A 60 -2.81 16.58 0.46
CA SER A 60 -2.47 15.76 1.60
C SER A 60 -1.84 14.58 0.88
N PRO A 61 -0.59 14.21 1.17
CA PRO A 61 -0.11 12.90 0.76
C PRO A 61 -1.26 11.98 1.13
N GLN A 62 -1.83 11.30 0.12
CA GLN A 62 -3.09 10.59 0.26
C GLN A 62 -3.13 9.96 1.65
N PRO A 63 -4.24 10.03 2.41
CA PRO A 63 -4.29 9.56 3.80
C PRO A 63 -3.81 8.11 4.05
N GLY A 64 -3.45 7.36 3.01
CA GLY A 64 -2.83 6.04 3.09
C GLY A 64 -1.44 5.87 2.44
N GLN A 65 -0.77 6.91 1.92
CA GLN A 65 0.56 6.78 1.31
C GLN A 65 1.62 7.60 2.07
N PRO A 66 2.26 7.00 3.09
CA PRO A 66 3.40 7.63 3.75
C PRO A 66 4.53 7.87 2.73
N PRO A 67 5.29 8.98 2.84
CA PRO A 67 6.37 9.28 1.92
C PRO A 67 7.36 8.09 1.87
N LEU A 68 7.70 7.67 0.65
CA LEU A 68 8.48 6.45 0.43
C LEU A 68 9.85 6.49 1.15
N GLY A 69 10.46 7.66 1.30
CA GLY A 69 11.75 7.83 1.99
C GLY A 69 11.74 7.33 3.44
N PRO A 70 10.91 7.90 4.33
CA PRO A 70 10.76 7.41 5.71
C PRO A 70 10.37 5.93 5.81
N VAL A 71 9.48 5.45 4.94
CA VAL A 71 9.08 4.03 4.91
C VAL A 71 10.28 3.12 4.62
N LEU A 72 11.08 3.47 3.62
CA LEU A 72 12.29 2.73 3.28
C LEU A 72 13.35 2.81 4.37
N ALA A 73 13.52 3.95 5.03
CA ALA A 73 14.43 4.09 6.16
C ALA A 73 14.01 3.19 7.34
N MET A 74 12.72 3.17 7.67
CA MET A 74 12.17 2.32 8.73
C MET A 74 12.25 0.83 8.41
N ALA A 75 12.20 0.43 7.13
CA ALA A 75 12.40 -0.95 6.70
C ALA A 75 13.89 -1.34 6.64
N ALA A 76 14.77 -0.41 6.26
CA ALA A 76 16.22 -0.64 6.17
C ALA A 76 16.86 -0.83 7.56
N MET A 77 16.38 -0.12 8.57
CA MET A 77 16.88 -0.25 9.95
C MET A 77 16.85 -1.70 10.46
N PRO A 78 15.71 -2.40 10.54
CA PRO A 78 15.68 -3.80 10.99
C PRO A 78 16.41 -4.76 10.03
N ALA A 79 16.37 -4.51 8.72
CA ALA A 79 17.05 -5.34 7.73
C ALA A 79 18.59 -5.31 7.87
N CYS A 80 19.16 -4.17 8.28
CA CYS A 80 20.60 -4.00 8.47
C CYS A 80 21.05 -4.32 9.90
N LEU A 81 20.26 -3.92 10.91
CA LEU A 81 20.63 -4.08 12.32
C LEU A 81 20.59 -5.55 12.75
N THR A 82 19.62 -6.33 12.27
CA THR A 82 19.48 -7.76 12.61
C THR A 82 20.71 -8.59 12.22
N PRO A 83 21.17 -8.60 10.95
CA PRO A 83 22.35 -9.38 10.57
C PRO A 83 23.64 -8.88 11.23
N LEU A 84 23.75 -7.57 11.49
CA LEU A 84 24.89 -7.01 12.21
C LEU A 84 24.95 -7.54 13.65
N LEU A 85 23.84 -7.52 14.37
CA LEU A 85 23.75 -8.05 15.73
C LEU A 85 24.02 -9.56 15.76
N VAL A 86 23.50 -10.33 14.79
CA VAL A 86 23.77 -11.76 14.67
C VAL A 86 25.26 -12.02 14.42
N ALA A 87 25.90 -11.28 13.51
CA ALA A 87 27.33 -11.42 13.25
C ALA A 87 28.17 -11.07 14.48
N LEU A 88 27.82 -10.00 15.20
CA LEU A 88 28.51 -9.59 16.42
C LEU A 88 28.35 -10.60 17.54
N THR A 89 27.14 -11.11 17.78
CA THR A 89 26.87 -12.14 18.80
C THR A 89 27.57 -13.45 18.48
N LEU A 90 27.58 -13.89 17.22
CA LEU A 90 28.34 -15.06 16.79
C LEU A 90 29.84 -14.88 16.99
N ARG A 91 30.39 -13.72 16.61
CA ARG A 91 31.81 -13.43 16.87
C ARG A 91 32.11 -13.47 18.36
N LYS A 92 31.29 -12.81 19.19
CA LYS A 92 31.47 -12.84 20.65
C LYS A 92 31.33 -14.24 21.26
N ALA A 93 30.42 -15.07 20.73
CA ALA A 93 30.30 -16.46 21.14
C ALA A 93 31.56 -17.28 20.77
N ARG A 94 32.17 -17.01 19.60
CA ARG A 94 33.44 -17.64 19.20
C ARG A 94 34.63 -17.20 20.07
N GLU A 95 34.64 -15.95 20.54
CA GLU A 95 35.65 -15.49 21.51
C GLU A 95 35.41 -16.02 22.93
N ALA A 96 34.18 -16.45 23.25
CA ALA A 96 33.79 -17.01 24.55
C ALA A 96 33.89 -18.55 24.61
N GLU A 97 34.06 -19.23 23.47
CA GLU A 97 34.23 -20.69 23.38
C GLU A 97 35.70 -21.05 23.13
N PRO A 98 36.33 -21.89 23.98
CA PRO A 98 37.64 -22.47 23.67
C PRO A 98 37.50 -23.41 22.46
N LYS A 99 38.11 -23.00 21.33
CA LYS A 99 38.42 -23.76 20.11
C LYS A 99 37.62 -25.07 19.87
N PRO A 100 36.66 -25.09 18.93
CA PRO A 100 36.14 -26.34 18.42
C PRO A 100 37.13 -26.92 17.39
N ASP A 101 37.80 -28.01 17.76
CA ASP A 101 38.55 -28.84 16.83
C ASP A 101 37.64 -29.30 15.69
N ARG A 102 38.13 -29.08 14.47
CA ARG A 102 37.49 -29.45 13.21
C ARG A 102 37.66 -30.97 12.98
N PRO A 103 36.61 -31.73 12.67
CA PRO A 103 36.79 -32.97 11.93
C PRO A 103 36.32 -32.79 10.47
N LEU A 104 37.18 -33.14 9.52
CA LEU A 104 36.77 -33.48 8.15
C LEU A 104 36.46 -34.99 8.12
N PRO A 105 35.39 -35.42 7.42
CA PRO A 105 35.59 -36.35 6.30
C PRO A 105 34.73 -35.95 5.08
N ALA A 106 35.33 -35.90 3.89
CA ALA A 106 35.30 -36.91 2.81
C ALA A 106 34.10 -36.77 1.83
N ALA A 107 34.41 -36.77 0.53
CA ALA A 107 33.57 -36.38 -0.61
C ALA A 107 32.54 -37.48 -1.04
N PRO A 108 31.67 -37.27 -2.06
CA PRO A 108 32.16 -37.26 -3.44
C PRO A 108 31.58 -36.17 -4.36
N SER A 109 32.25 -36.09 -5.48
CA SER A 109 32.15 -35.23 -6.65
C SER A 109 30.84 -35.37 -7.45
N VAL A 110 30.51 -34.25 -8.07
CA VAL A 110 29.47 -33.98 -9.07
C VAL A 110 29.38 -35.05 -10.17
N LEU A 111 28.18 -35.57 -10.44
CA LEU A 111 27.82 -36.12 -11.76
C LEU A 111 26.68 -35.28 -12.36
N ASN A 112 27.06 -34.34 -13.21
CA ASN A 112 26.17 -33.58 -14.08
C ASN A 112 25.81 -34.43 -15.30
N ARG A 113 24.53 -34.61 -15.62
CA ARG A 113 24.09 -34.98 -16.97
C ARG A 113 22.81 -34.23 -17.33
N GLN A 114 22.85 -33.61 -18.51
CA GLN A 114 21.93 -32.63 -19.06
C GLN A 114 20.42 -32.84 -18.85
N ARG A 115 19.76 -31.68 -18.69
CA ARG A 115 18.37 -31.33 -19.02
C ARG A 115 17.95 -31.81 -20.42
N VAL A 116 16.83 -32.53 -20.53
CA VAL A 116 15.89 -32.42 -21.66
C VAL A 116 14.45 -32.58 -21.13
N SER A 117 13.66 -31.53 -21.36
CA SER A 117 12.21 -31.51 -21.30
C SER A 117 11.65 -32.17 -22.55
N SER A 118 10.72 -33.11 -22.42
CA SER A 118 9.66 -33.38 -23.41
C SER A 118 8.53 -34.19 -22.78
N HIS A 119 7.40 -33.51 -22.57
CA HIS A 119 6.09 -34.13 -22.48
C HIS A 119 5.72 -34.63 -23.88
N ALA A 120 5.59 -35.94 -24.07
CA ALA A 120 4.88 -36.51 -25.22
C ALA A 120 4.39 -37.92 -24.83
N VAL A 121 3.13 -37.97 -24.42
CA VAL A 121 2.32 -39.19 -24.38
C VAL A 121 2.15 -39.65 -25.82
N LEU A 122 2.63 -40.85 -26.16
CA LEU A 122 2.20 -41.54 -27.37
C LEU A 122 2.01 -43.02 -27.05
N GLY A 123 0.82 -43.35 -26.56
CA GLY A 123 0.31 -44.71 -26.57
C GLY A 123 0.09 -45.15 -28.01
N THR A 124 0.66 -46.29 -28.36
CA THR A 124 0.52 -46.93 -29.66
C THR A 124 -0.91 -47.44 -29.85
N ASN A 125 -1.47 -47.07 -30.99
CA ASN A 125 -2.78 -47.44 -31.50
C ASN A 125 -2.87 -48.94 -31.74
N GLY A 126 -3.94 -49.57 -31.27
CA GLY A 126 -4.33 -50.91 -31.68
C GLY A 126 -4.79 -50.92 -33.14
N LYS A 127 -4.48 -51.99 -33.87
CA LYS A 127 -5.18 -52.29 -35.11
C LYS A 127 -5.34 -53.80 -35.25
N GLY A 128 -6.48 -54.27 -34.73
CA GLY A 128 -7.15 -55.47 -35.20
C GLY A 128 -7.56 -55.30 -36.66
N ARG A 129 -7.52 -56.45 -37.34
CA ARG A 129 -7.56 -56.73 -38.77
C ARG A 129 -8.97 -56.63 -39.35
N GLU A 130 -9.05 -56.25 -40.61
CA GLU A 130 -9.94 -56.73 -41.69
C GLU A 130 -9.81 -55.72 -42.84
N SER A 131 -9.95 -56.00 -44.13
CA SER A 131 -10.23 -57.18 -44.95
C SER A 131 -9.89 -56.73 -46.38
N VAL A 132 -9.31 -57.62 -47.19
CA VAL A 132 -9.31 -57.74 -48.68
C VAL A 132 -8.08 -58.54 -49.10
#